data_AF-A0A8T4EFZ9-F1
#
_entry.id   AF-A0A8T4EFZ9-F1
#
_cell.length_a   1.000
_cell.length_b   1.000
_cell.length_c   1.000
_cell.angle_alpha   90.00
_cell.angle_beta   90.00
_cell.angle_gamma   90.00
#
_symmetry.space_group_name_H-M   'P 1'
#
loop_
_entity.id
_entity.type
_entity.pdbx_description
1 polymer ?
#
loop_
_entity_poly.entity_id
_entity_poly.type
_entity_poly.pdbx_seq_one_letter_code
_entity_poly.pdbx_strand_id
1 'polypeptide(L)'
;LNNLTTHIDRLCTHMVEISLKQYDEITDTWWRNQALKNVAFFAVAKAALDPDWNPPDLVANMVESVLELMEAHAGFSSDWFMHQREDFSQYVPRGHYTRSEALERYFKGLMWLGRMNFRVFPDEDWLSPEQDNERGQNETAQAILICEAMNRQSSVLLKEDVFRVWRLIYLPTAFFVGESDDLTPVEYNELALSIYGDDYGLAEIVNMDLLEEFRLEAQELRDPRILSDFMIDYMCMENVTKGMAVLGQRFIPDSYMLWQLVHPNVPGRTMPRGLDIMNVLGSDRAAEIIGTTPGEIYLSQIEMLRDEFSGLTLANWTQNLYWLWLYSLIPVIDGFDADYPSFMNTSAWNDKCLITALGSWTELKHDTVLYAKQSYSSLCIPPVPLYGYVEPVPQVYARLASLCKMMLDGLEGRYLLSVDMRERLGYLHNLLLELRDISIKELTSVDLSYEDLYLLHRFGYYLRAIEQGETTDIDRAALIVDVHTDPNDNSVLEEATGDPIIICVAVPTYNGTVFIAKGATYSY
;
A
#
# COMPACT_ATOMS: atom_id res chain seq x y z
N LEU A 1 -0.21 27.91 1.14
CA LEU A 1 -1.39 27.01 1.05
C LEU A 1 -2.49 27.61 0.18
N ASN A 2 -3.12 28.75 0.51
CA ASN A 2 -4.18 29.36 -0.33
C ASN A 2 -3.84 29.50 -1.83
N ASN A 3 -2.62 29.91 -2.17
CA ASN A 3 -2.20 30.00 -3.57
C ASN A 3 -2.04 28.62 -4.24
N LEU A 4 -1.55 27.59 -3.52
CA LEU A 4 -1.40 26.24 -4.06
C LEU A 4 -2.75 25.59 -4.33
N THR A 5 -3.69 25.67 -3.40
CA THR A 5 -5.06 25.18 -3.59
C THR A 5 -5.70 25.81 -4.83
N THR A 6 -5.52 27.13 -5.00
CA THR A 6 -6.02 27.84 -6.18
C THR A 6 -5.38 27.35 -7.48
N HIS A 7 -4.07 27.06 -7.49
CA HIS A 7 -3.41 26.54 -8.69
C HIS A 7 -3.85 25.12 -9.03
N ILE A 8 -4.04 24.25 -8.03
CA ILE A 8 -4.55 22.89 -8.26
C ILE A 8 -5.98 22.94 -8.78
N ASP A 9 -6.84 23.75 -8.16
CA ASP A 9 -8.22 23.93 -8.62
C ASP A 9 -8.30 24.38 -10.08
N ARG A 10 -7.46 25.35 -10.45
CA ARG A 10 -7.29 25.83 -11.83
C ARG A 10 -6.79 24.74 -12.78
N LEU A 11 -5.81 23.94 -12.35
CA LEU A 11 -5.27 22.82 -13.13
C LEU A 11 -6.37 21.79 -13.37
N CYS A 12 -7.03 21.30 -12.32
CA CYS A 12 -8.06 20.26 -12.43
C CYS A 12 -9.25 20.73 -13.27
N THR A 13 -9.76 21.94 -13.04
CA THR A 13 -10.87 22.51 -13.84
C THR A 13 -10.52 22.51 -15.33
N HIS A 14 -9.32 22.99 -15.67
CA HIS A 14 -8.88 23.04 -17.05
C HIS A 14 -8.69 21.65 -17.67
N MET A 15 -8.06 20.73 -16.94
CA MET A 15 -7.80 19.39 -17.43
C MET A 15 -9.10 18.60 -17.64
N VAL A 16 -10.11 18.76 -16.80
CA VAL A 16 -11.45 18.19 -17.01
C VAL A 16 -12.04 18.64 -18.35
N GLU A 17 -12.00 19.94 -18.64
CA GLU A 17 -12.57 20.50 -19.87
C GLU A 17 -11.80 20.07 -21.13
N ILE A 18 -10.47 20.04 -21.08
CA ILE A 18 -9.67 19.63 -22.25
C ILE A 18 -9.76 18.14 -22.49
N SER A 19 -9.76 17.32 -21.44
CA SER A 19 -9.98 15.88 -21.62
C SER A 19 -11.39 15.58 -22.12
N LEU A 20 -12.41 16.37 -21.75
CA LEU A 20 -13.75 16.27 -22.37
C LEU A 20 -13.71 16.62 -23.85
N LYS A 21 -12.99 17.69 -24.22
CA LYS A 21 -12.81 18.06 -25.63
C LYS A 21 -12.08 16.97 -26.41
N GLN A 22 -11.04 16.35 -25.84
CA GLN A 22 -10.37 15.19 -26.43
C GLN A 22 -11.37 14.03 -26.61
N TYR A 23 -12.17 13.72 -25.59
CA TYR A 23 -13.21 12.68 -25.67
C TYR A 23 -14.23 12.92 -26.79
N ASP A 24 -14.59 14.17 -27.09
CA ASP A 24 -15.51 14.51 -28.17
C ASP A 24 -14.85 14.49 -29.56
N GLU A 25 -13.55 14.80 -29.65
CA GLU A 25 -12.80 14.85 -30.91
C GLU A 25 -12.29 13.47 -31.36
N ILE A 26 -11.97 12.57 -30.43
CA ILE A 26 -11.46 11.22 -30.74
C ILE A 26 -12.63 10.34 -31.23
N THR A 27 -12.50 9.81 -32.45
CA THR A 27 -13.48 8.88 -33.02
C THR A 27 -13.21 7.42 -32.68
N ASP A 28 -11.94 7.06 -32.45
CA ASP A 28 -11.57 5.69 -32.05
C ASP A 28 -12.11 5.37 -30.65
N THR A 29 -12.80 4.25 -30.51
CA THR A 29 -13.53 3.94 -29.27
C THR A 29 -12.58 3.63 -28.11
N TRP A 30 -11.43 3.01 -28.37
CA TRP A 30 -10.47 2.65 -27.32
C TRP A 30 -9.77 3.89 -26.78
N TRP A 31 -9.27 4.76 -27.66
CA TRP A 31 -8.64 6.03 -27.28
C TRP A 31 -9.63 6.99 -26.61
N ARG A 32 -10.87 7.02 -27.10
CA ARG A 32 -11.94 7.82 -26.50
C ARG A 32 -12.22 7.39 -25.05
N ASN A 33 -12.18 6.10 -24.75
CA ASN A 33 -12.32 5.60 -23.38
C ASN A 33 -11.17 6.07 -22.47
N GLN A 34 -9.94 6.15 -22.98
CA GLN A 34 -8.81 6.67 -22.21
C GLN A 34 -8.96 8.17 -21.90
N ALA A 35 -9.43 8.97 -22.87
CA ALA A 35 -9.77 10.37 -22.62
C ALA A 35 -10.87 10.52 -21.56
N LEU A 36 -11.90 9.64 -21.58
CA LEU A 36 -12.96 9.64 -20.56
C LEU A 36 -12.41 9.36 -19.15
N LYS A 37 -11.49 8.41 -19.02
CA LYS A 37 -10.82 8.12 -17.73
C LYS A 37 -9.98 9.31 -17.24
N ASN A 38 -9.32 10.04 -18.13
CA ASN A 38 -8.64 11.29 -17.77
C ASN A 38 -9.61 12.36 -17.25
N VAL A 39 -10.81 12.49 -17.85
CA VAL A 39 -11.87 13.36 -17.32
C VAL A 39 -12.22 12.96 -15.88
N ALA A 40 -12.46 11.66 -15.64
CA ALA A 40 -12.77 11.15 -14.31
C ALA A 40 -11.62 11.40 -13.31
N PHE A 41 -10.37 11.15 -13.71
CA PHE A 41 -9.18 11.34 -12.88
C PHE A 41 -9.05 12.78 -12.35
N PHE A 42 -9.18 13.79 -13.22
CA PHE A 42 -9.14 15.19 -12.77
C PHE A 42 -10.42 15.65 -12.08
N ALA A 43 -11.57 15.07 -12.43
CA ALA A 43 -12.85 15.36 -11.78
C ALA A 43 -12.87 14.87 -10.32
N VAL A 44 -12.27 13.71 -10.01
CA VAL A 44 -12.08 13.24 -8.63
C VAL A 44 -11.30 14.27 -7.81
N ALA A 45 -10.16 14.75 -8.32
CA ALA A 45 -9.36 15.76 -7.64
C ALA A 45 -10.14 17.06 -7.41
N LYS A 46 -10.88 17.52 -8.41
CA LYS A 46 -11.69 18.76 -8.33
C LYS A 46 -12.84 18.61 -7.32
N ALA A 47 -13.56 17.49 -7.34
CA ALA A 47 -14.64 17.22 -6.40
C ALA A 47 -14.14 17.07 -4.95
N ALA A 48 -12.95 16.48 -4.75
CA ALA A 48 -12.30 16.41 -3.44
C ALA A 48 -11.93 17.80 -2.90
N LEU A 49 -11.54 18.74 -3.77
CA LEU A 49 -11.20 20.12 -3.40
C LEU A 49 -12.44 21.00 -3.13
N ASP A 50 -13.50 20.77 -3.90
CA ASP A 50 -14.72 21.58 -3.97
C ASP A 50 -15.97 20.68 -4.02
N PRO A 51 -16.54 20.31 -2.86
CA PRO A 51 -17.66 19.38 -2.78
C PRO A 51 -18.96 19.91 -3.40
N ASP A 52 -19.05 21.23 -3.62
CA ASP A 52 -20.21 21.86 -4.28
C ASP A 52 -20.08 21.83 -5.82
N TRP A 53 -18.92 21.44 -6.35
CA TRP A 53 -18.70 21.29 -7.78
C TRP A 53 -19.25 19.96 -8.28
N ASN A 54 -20.06 20.01 -9.35
CA ASN A 54 -20.63 18.82 -9.96
C ASN A 54 -19.75 18.32 -11.11
N PRO A 55 -19.33 17.04 -11.10
CA PRO A 55 -18.62 16.45 -12.23
C PRO A 55 -19.53 16.32 -13.47
N PRO A 56 -18.95 16.21 -14.68
CA PRO A 56 -19.72 15.91 -15.89
C PRO A 56 -20.52 14.59 -15.75
N ASP A 57 -21.77 14.57 -16.21
CA ASP A 57 -22.68 13.40 -16.10
C ASP A 57 -22.04 12.10 -16.61
N LEU A 58 -21.19 12.19 -17.65
CA LEU A 58 -20.49 11.05 -18.24
C LEU A 58 -19.58 10.30 -17.26
N VAL A 59 -19.05 10.98 -16.23
CA VAL A 59 -18.10 10.42 -15.26
C VAL A 59 -18.61 10.49 -13.82
N ALA A 60 -19.83 10.99 -13.58
CA ALA A 60 -20.35 11.22 -12.23
C ALA A 60 -20.27 9.97 -11.33
N ASN A 61 -20.71 8.81 -11.83
CA ASN A 61 -20.65 7.55 -11.10
C ASN A 61 -19.21 7.08 -10.82
N MET A 62 -18.27 7.35 -11.75
CA MET A 62 -16.86 7.01 -11.57
C MET A 62 -16.23 7.87 -10.45
N VAL A 63 -16.60 9.15 -10.40
CA VAL A 63 -16.13 10.09 -9.39
C VAL A 63 -16.72 9.73 -8.02
N GLU A 64 -18.04 9.50 -7.94
CA GLU A 64 -18.74 9.14 -6.70
C GLU A 64 -18.15 7.87 -6.07
N SER A 65 -17.98 6.81 -6.86
CA SER A 65 -17.39 5.55 -6.39
C SER A 65 -15.98 5.73 -5.78
N VAL A 66 -15.14 6.57 -6.40
CA VAL A 66 -13.79 6.83 -5.85
C VAL A 66 -13.86 7.67 -4.57
N LEU A 67 -14.74 8.66 -4.50
CA LEU A 67 -14.92 9.46 -3.29
C LEU A 67 -15.45 8.60 -2.12
N GLU A 68 -16.37 7.67 -2.38
CA GLU A 68 -16.85 6.70 -1.39
C GLU A 68 -15.71 5.82 -0.84
N LEU A 69 -14.83 5.32 -1.71
CA LEU A 69 -13.65 4.55 -1.29
C LEU A 69 -12.69 5.39 -0.43
N MET A 70 -12.46 6.66 -0.80
CA MET A 70 -11.65 7.59 -0.01
C MET A 70 -12.23 7.84 1.38
N GLU A 71 -13.55 8.05 1.50
CA GLU A 71 -14.22 8.27 2.80
C GLU A 71 -14.33 7.00 3.64
N ALA A 72 -14.48 5.82 3.02
CA ALA A 72 -14.55 4.55 3.72
C ALA A 72 -13.18 4.07 4.26
N HIS A 73 -12.08 4.64 3.76
CA HIS A 73 -10.71 4.24 4.12
C HIS A 73 -10.44 2.74 3.91
N ALA A 74 -10.97 2.18 2.81
CA ALA A 74 -11.10 0.74 2.58
C ALA A 74 -9.78 -0.07 2.46
N GLY A 75 -8.62 0.52 2.75
CA GLY A 75 -7.32 -0.09 2.49
C GLY A 75 -7.13 -0.36 1.00
N PHE A 76 -6.50 -1.47 0.63
CA PHE A 76 -6.26 -1.83 -0.77
C PHE A 76 -7.56 -2.23 -1.50
N SER A 77 -7.86 -1.55 -2.61
CA SER A 77 -8.97 -1.90 -3.51
C SER A 77 -8.61 -1.63 -4.98
N SER A 78 -9.18 -2.43 -5.89
CA SER A 78 -9.15 -2.22 -7.35
C SER A 78 -10.53 -1.98 -7.95
N ASP A 79 -11.54 -1.75 -7.10
CA ASP A 79 -12.95 -1.57 -7.48
C ASP A 79 -13.27 -0.14 -7.91
N TRP A 80 -12.51 0.37 -8.88
CA TRP A 80 -12.66 1.72 -9.44
C TRP A 80 -12.22 1.78 -10.91
N PHE A 81 -12.47 2.90 -11.59
CA PHE A 81 -12.45 2.98 -13.06
C PHE A 81 -11.10 2.74 -13.75
N MET A 82 -9.95 2.83 -13.06
CA MET A 82 -8.65 2.42 -13.63
C MET A 82 -8.25 0.99 -13.24
N HIS A 83 -8.92 0.38 -12.27
CA HIS A 83 -8.67 -0.96 -11.74
C HIS A 83 -7.23 -1.25 -11.30
N GLN A 84 -6.46 -0.22 -10.93
CA GLN A 84 -5.18 -0.41 -10.26
C GLN A 84 -5.46 -0.74 -8.80
N ARG A 85 -4.58 -1.51 -8.15
CA ARG A 85 -4.69 -1.71 -6.70
C ARG A 85 -4.19 -0.46 -5.98
N GLU A 86 -5.10 0.25 -5.32
CA GLU A 86 -4.77 1.48 -4.58
C GLU A 86 -5.11 1.35 -3.09
N ASP A 87 -4.25 1.91 -2.23
CA ASP A 87 -4.46 1.98 -0.78
C ASP A 87 -5.28 3.21 -0.38
N PHE A 88 -6.60 3.05 -0.30
CA PHE A 88 -7.52 4.11 0.09
C PHE A 88 -7.37 4.56 1.56
N SER A 89 -6.59 3.85 2.39
CA SER A 89 -6.27 4.32 3.75
C SER A 89 -5.33 5.54 3.76
N GLN A 90 -4.63 5.81 2.65
CA GLN A 90 -3.72 6.95 2.52
C GLN A 90 -4.46 8.30 2.41
N TYR A 91 -5.76 8.28 2.11
CA TYR A 91 -6.58 9.49 1.94
C TYR A 91 -7.12 10.06 3.25
N VAL A 92 -6.88 9.38 4.37
CA VAL A 92 -7.16 9.90 5.72
C VAL A 92 -6.28 11.13 5.97
N PRO A 93 -6.85 12.35 6.14
CA PRO A 93 -6.07 13.52 6.47
C PRO A 93 -5.32 13.35 7.79
N ARG A 94 -4.04 13.70 7.80
CA ARG A 94 -3.17 13.52 8.98
C ARG A 94 -2.39 14.80 9.29
N GLY A 95 -1.94 14.88 10.54
CA GLY A 95 -1.08 15.96 11.01
C GLY A 95 -1.72 17.35 10.94
N HIS A 96 -1.02 18.34 10.38
CA HIS A 96 -1.54 19.70 10.34
C HIS A 96 -2.72 19.88 9.35
N TYR A 97 -2.98 18.89 8.49
CA TYR A 97 -4.08 18.95 7.53
C TYR A 97 -5.46 18.75 8.16
N THR A 98 -5.53 18.23 9.39
CA THR A 98 -6.79 18.06 10.15
C THR A 98 -7.28 19.34 10.83
N ARG A 99 -6.56 20.47 10.66
CA ARG A 99 -6.87 21.73 11.35
C ARG A 99 -8.07 22.47 10.76
N SER A 100 -8.50 22.11 9.56
CA SER A 100 -9.67 22.71 8.90
C SER A 100 -10.11 21.85 7.72
N GLU A 101 -11.41 21.82 7.42
CA GLU A 101 -11.95 21.10 6.26
C GLU A 101 -11.26 21.49 4.94
N ALA A 102 -10.88 22.76 4.77
CA ALA A 102 -10.17 23.22 3.57
C ALA A 102 -8.79 22.54 3.40
N LEU A 103 -8.10 22.22 4.50
CA LEU A 103 -6.83 21.50 4.47
C LEU A 103 -7.03 20.00 4.29
N GLU A 104 -8.11 19.44 4.81
CA GLU A 104 -8.49 18.03 4.57
C GLU A 104 -8.82 17.79 3.11
N ARG A 105 -9.61 18.69 2.50
CA ARG A 105 -9.91 18.67 1.06
C ARG A 105 -8.66 18.82 0.20
N TYR A 106 -7.78 19.75 0.58
CA TYR A 106 -6.47 19.92 -0.07
C TYR A 106 -5.62 18.65 0.01
N PHE A 107 -5.59 18.00 1.19
CA PHE A 107 -4.86 16.76 1.40
C PHE A 107 -5.38 15.65 0.48
N LYS A 108 -6.70 15.39 0.47
CA LYS A 108 -7.31 14.34 -0.36
C LYS A 108 -7.05 14.56 -1.86
N GLY A 109 -7.30 15.79 -2.34
CA GLY A 109 -7.10 16.13 -3.76
C GLY A 109 -5.65 16.02 -4.20
N LEU A 110 -4.70 16.47 -3.37
CA LEU A 110 -3.28 16.37 -3.73
C LEU A 110 -2.73 14.94 -3.56
N MET A 111 -3.19 14.20 -2.54
CA MET A 111 -2.84 12.79 -2.37
C MET A 111 -3.25 11.97 -3.60
N TRP A 112 -4.47 12.18 -4.10
CA TRP A 112 -4.96 11.56 -5.34
C TRP A 112 -4.06 11.87 -6.55
N LEU A 113 -3.78 13.15 -6.81
CA LEU A 113 -2.94 13.56 -7.94
C LEU A 113 -1.48 13.09 -7.82
N GLY A 114 -1.00 12.81 -6.60
CA GLY A 114 0.37 12.40 -6.33
C GLY A 114 0.60 10.90 -6.22
N ARG A 115 -0.42 10.12 -5.88
CA ARG A 115 -0.32 8.65 -5.77
C ARG A 115 -0.64 7.95 -7.08
N MET A 116 -1.54 8.50 -7.88
CA MET A 116 -1.93 7.87 -9.14
C MET A 116 -0.77 7.89 -10.14
N ASN A 117 -0.44 6.69 -10.62
CA ASN A 117 0.69 6.44 -11.50
C ASN A 117 0.18 5.78 -12.80
N PHE A 118 0.64 6.31 -13.93
CA PHE A 118 0.34 5.79 -15.25
C PHE A 118 1.54 4.95 -15.72
N ARG A 119 1.51 3.64 -15.41
CA ARG A 119 2.63 2.70 -15.58
C ARG A 119 2.75 2.20 -17.01
N VAL A 120 3.98 1.92 -17.43
CA VAL A 120 4.26 1.48 -18.80
C VAL A 120 4.04 -0.03 -18.97
N PHE A 121 4.53 -0.81 -17.99
CA PHE A 121 4.47 -2.27 -17.96
C PHE A 121 4.09 -2.77 -16.56
N PRO A 122 2.84 -2.53 -16.11
CA PRO A 122 2.39 -3.03 -14.83
C PRO A 122 2.50 -4.56 -14.80
N ASP A 123 2.75 -5.08 -13.61
CA ASP A 123 2.84 -6.50 -13.28
C ASP A 123 1.95 -6.66 -12.05
N GLU A 124 0.79 -7.28 -12.18
CA GLU A 124 -0.17 -7.42 -11.08
C GLU A 124 -0.41 -8.90 -10.80
N ASP A 125 -0.27 -9.32 -9.54
CA ASP A 125 -0.24 -10.74 -9.16
C ASP A 125 -1.55 -11.52 -9.42
N TRP A 126 -2.64 -10.83 -9.73
CA TRP A 126 -3.96 -11.41 -10.03
C TRP A 126 -4.37 -11.31 -11.51
N LEU A 127 -3.51 -10.78 -12.38
CA LEU A 127 -3.78 -10.62 -13.82
C LEU A 127 -2.95 -11.58 -14.68
N SER A 128 -3.45 -11.90 -15.88
CA SER A 128 -2.65 -12.59 -16.89
C SER A 128 -1.68 -11.61 -17.58
N PRO A 129 -0.56 -12.08 -18.17
CA PRO A 129 0.37 -11.21 -18.90
C PRO A 129 -0.29 -10.37 -20.00
N GLU A 130 -1.33 -10.90 -20.64
CA GLU A 130 -2.10 -10.16 -21.65
C GLU A 130 -2.92 -9.01 -21.04
N GLN A 131 -3.52 -9.25 -19.86
CA GLN A 131 -4.28 -8.23 -19.13
C GLN A 131 -3.37 -7.13 -18.57
N ASP A 132 -2.18 -7.50 -18.10
CA ASP A 132 -1.15 -6.54 -17.67
C ASP A 132 -0.64 -5.70 -18.84
N ASN A 133 -0.40 -6.32 -19.99
CA ASN A 133 -0.02 -5.56 -21.18
C ASN A 133 -1.12 -4.59 -21.62
N GLU A 134 -2.39 -5.01 -21.64
CA GLU A 134 -3.52 -4.13 -21.93
C GLU A 134 -3.62 -2.98 -20.90
N ARG A 135 -3.37 -3.27 -19.62
CA ARG A 135 -3.33 -2.25 -18.56
C ARG A 135 -2.24 -1.21 -18.84
N GLY A 136 -1.02 -1.65 -19.14
CA GLY A 136 0.09 -0.76 -19.49
C GLY A 136 -0.20 0.11 -20.72
N GLN A 137 -0.85 -0.45 -21.75
CA GLN A 137 -1.30 0.31 -22.91
C GLN A 137 -2.34 1.39 -22.53
N ASN A 138 -3.34 1.01 -21.73
CA ASN A 138 -4.37 1.94 -21.25
C ASN A 138 -3.76 3.10 -20.44
N GLU A 139 -2.86 2.79 -19.50
CA GLU A 139 -2.21 3.77 -18.63
C GLU A 139 -1.27 4.69 -19.41
N THR A 140 -0.46 4.14 -20.32
CA THR A 140 0.44 4.93 -21.17
C THR A 140 -0.34 5.87 -22.11
N ALA A 141 -1.43 5.38 -22.72
CA ALA A 141 -2.30 6.19 -23.56
C ALA A 141 -2.94 7.35 -22.78
N GLN A 142 -3.37 7.11 -21.54
CA GLN A 142 -3.87 8.16 -20.64
C GLN A 142 -2.79 9.22 -20.37
N ALA A 143 -1.55 8.80 -20.08
CA ALA A 143 -0.44 9.71 -19.83
C ALA A 143 -0.09 10.60 -21.03
N ILE A 144 -0.06 10.03 -22.24
CA ILE A 144 0.19 10.78 -23.49
C ILE A 144 -0.94 11.78 -23.75
N LEU A 145 -2.21 11.38 -23.56
CA LEU A 145 -3.35 12.28 -23.67
C LEU A 145 -3.31 13.41 -22.63
N ILE A 146 -2.82 13.16 -21.42
CA ILE A 146 -2.58 14.21 -20.42
C ILE A 146 -1.53 15.19 -20.93
N CYS A 147 -0.41 14.70 -21.46
CA CYS A 147 0.66 15.55 -22.00
C CYS A 147 0.15 16.41 -23.18
N GLU A 148 -0.62 15.83 -24.09
CA GLU A 148 -1.24 16.58 -25.19
C GLU A 148 -2.22 17.63 -24.68
N ALA A 149 -3.07 17.28 -23.70
CA ALA A 149 -3.99 18.22 -23.07
C ALA A 149 -3.26 19.39 -22.41
N MET A 150 -2.10 19.14 -21.80
CA MET A 150 -1.25 20.18 -21.20
C MET A 150 -0.52 21.04 -22.26
N ASN A 151 -0.19 20.47 -23.42
CA ASN A 151 0.44 21.18 -24.54
C ASN A 151 -0.54 22.05 -25.35
N ARG A 152 -1.81 21.65 -25.44
CA ARG A 152 -2.81 22.40 -26.21
C ARG A 152 -2.86 23.86 -25.76
N GLN A 153 -2.44 24.77 -26.64
CA GLN A 153 -2.70 26.21 -26.50
C GLN A 153 -4.19 26.51 -26.69
N SER A 154 -5.03 26.06 -25.77
CA SER A 154 -6.45 26.37 -25.80
C SER A 154 -7.07 26.12 -24.44
N SER A 155 -6.91 27.06 -23.52
CA SER A 155 -8.06 27.42 -22.71
C SER A 155 -8.23 28.92 -22.67
N VAL A 156 -9.40 29.33 -23.16
CA VAL A 156 -9.98 30.66 -22.98
C VAL A 156 -10.08 31.01 -21.47
N LEU A 157 -10.06 30.02 -20.58
CA LEU A 157 -10.23 30.17 -19.13
C LEU A 157 -8.92 30.44 -18.38
N LEU A 158 -7.78 29.84 -18.77
CA LEU A 158 -6.51 30.07 -18.05
C LEU A 158 -5.69 31.23 -18.61
N LYS A 159 -5.74 31.50 -19.93
CA LYS A 159 -4.85 32.46 -20.63
C LYS A 159 -3.36 32.26 -20.30
N GLU A 160 -2.98 31.07 -19.86
CA GLU A 160 -1.65 30.69 -19.38
C GLU A 160 -1.35 29.25 -19.83
N ASP A 161 -0.07 28.96 -20.00
CA ASP A 161 0.48 27.64 -20.29
C ASP A 161 0.20 26.65 -19.15
N VAL A 162 -0.35 25.46 -19.44
CA VAL A 162 -0.75 24.49 -18.40
C VAL A 162 0.46 23.93 -17.67
N PHE A 163 1.54 23.64 -18.40
CA PHE A 163 2.82 23.26 -17.80
C PHE A 163 3.35 24.33 -16.83
N ARG A 164 3.09 25.61 -17.09
CA ARG A 164 3.41 26.69 -16.15
C ARG A 164 2.55 26.61 -14.89
N VAL A 165 1.23 26.41 -15.00
CA VAL A 165 0.36 26.23 -13.81
C VAL A 165 0.80 25.01 -13.01
N TRP A 166 1.10 23.90 -13.68
CA TRP A 166 1.66 22.71 -13.07
C TRP A 166 2.98 22.99 -12.33
N ARG A 167 3.93 23.70 -12.96
CA ARG A 167 5.20 24.12 -12.33
C ARG A 167 5.00 25.00 -11.10
N LEU A 168 3.96 25.85 -11.07
CA LEU A 168 3.62 26.67 -9.89
C LEU A 168 3.15 25.83 -8.69
N ILE A 169 2.72 24.59 -8.92
CA ILE A 169 2.38 23.62 -7.87
C ILE A 169 3.61 22.76 -7.55
N TYR A 170 4.26 22.22 -8.58
CA TYR A 170 5.37 21.27 -8.44
C TYR A 170 6.61 21.89 -7.80
N LEU A 171 7.12 23.00 -8.34
CA LEU A 171 8.41 23.58 -7.93
C LEU A 171 8.47 24.00 -6.45
N PRO A 172 7.43 24.63 -5.86
CA PRO A 172 7.45 24.91 -4.43
C PRO A 172 7.59 23.64 -3.60
N THR A 173 6.79 22.61 -3.89
CA THR A 173 6.85 21.35 -3.13
C THR A 173 8.18 20.61 -3.35
N ALA A 174 8.76 20.72 -4.55
CA ALA A 174 10.08 20.16 -4.86
C ALA A 174 11.20 20.86 -4.08
N PHE A 175 11.10 22.18 -3.92
CA PHE A 175 12.04 22.95 -3.10
C PHE A 175 11.97 22.60 -1.60
N PHE A 176 10.78 22.25 -1.08
CA PHE A 176 10.63 21.87 0.33
C PHE A 176 11.07 20.42 0.60
N VAL A 177 10.69 19.47 -0.26
CA VAL A 177 10.76 18.04 0.05
C VAL A 177 11.73 17.27 -0.87
N GLY A 178 11.91 17.75 -2.10
CA GLY A 178 12.70 17.09 -3.14
C GLY A 178 11.87 16.80 -4.39
N GLU A 179 12.54 16.36 -5.45
CA GLU A 179 11.88 15.99 -6.71
C GLU A 179 11.19 14.61 -6.61
N SER A 180 10.23 14.37 -7.48
CA SER A 180 9.62 13.05 -7.67
C SER A 180 10.63 12.08 -8.28
N ASP A 181 10.67 10.84 -7.80
CA ASP A 181 11.36 9.75 -8.51
C ASP A 181 10.44 8.99 -9.48
N ASP A 182 9.14 9.29 -9.50
CA ASP A 182 8.24 8.94 -10.64
C ASP A 182 8.50 9.87 -11.82
N LEU A 183 8.25 9.40 -13.05
CA LEU A 183 8.39 10.23 -14.25
C LEU A 183 7.35 11.35 -14.25
N THR A 184 7.72 12.52 -14.76
CA THR A 184 6.87 13.71 -14.75
C THR A 184 6.16 13.91 -16.10
N PRO A 185 5.08 14.72 -16.15
CA PRO A 185 4.48 15.13 -17.41
C PRO A 185 5.45 15.84 -18.35
N VAL A 186 6.52 16.46 -17.84
CA VAL A 186 7.55 17.10 -18.69
C VAL A 186 8.35 16.03 -19.43
N GLU A 187 8.82 15.01 -18.73
CA GLU A 187 9.63 13.92 -19.33
C GLU A 187 8.80 13.08 -20.31
N TYR A 188 7.55 12.76 -19.97
CA TYR A 188 6.64 12.07 -20.89
C TYR A 188 6.35 12.90 -22.13
N ASN A 189 6.21 14.22 -21.98
CA ASN A 189 5.99 15.11 -23.10
C ASN A 189 7.22 15.22 -24.02
N GLU A 190 8.43 15.28 -23.46
CA GLU A 190 9.68 15.27 -24.23
C GLU A 190 9.81 13.98 -25.05
N LEU A 191 9.49 12.83 -24.46
CA LEU A 191 9.44 11.56 -25.19
C LEU A 191 8.34 11.57 -26.27
N ALA A 192 7.15 12.09 -25.95
CA ALA A 192 6.05 12.16 -26.90
C ALA A 192 6.40 13.03 -28.12
N LEU A 193 7.08 14.17 -27.92
CA LEU A 193 7.57 15.02 -29.01
C LEU A 193 8.55 14.28 -29.92
N SER A 194 9.43 13.42 -29.37
CA SER A 194 10.38 12.66 -30.19
C SER A 194 9.72 11.56 -31.04
N ILE A 195 8.59 10.99 -30.61
CA ILE A 195 7.94 9.85 -31.28
C ILE A 195 6.81 10.32 -32.19
N TYR A 196 5.97 11.24 -31.71
CA TYR A 196 4.80 11.74 -32.42
C TYR A 196 5.08 13.04 -33.21
N GLY A 197 6.19 13.72 -32.92
CA GLY A 197 6.63 14.96 -33.59
C GLY A 197 6.42 16.24 -32.77
N ASP A 198 7.10 17.33 -33.17
CA ASP A 198 7.21 18.61 -32.42
C ASP A 198 5.88 19.35 -32.13
N ASP A 199 4.77 18.98 -32.77
CA ASP A 199 3.43 19.56 -32.60
C ASP A 199 2.36 18.46 -32.72
N TYR A 200 2.61 17.33 -32.04
CA TYR A 200 1.71 16.19 -32.10
C TYR A 200 0.31 16.55 -31.57
N GLY A 201 -0.71 16.14 -32.32
CA GLY A 201 -2.11 16.25 -31.91
C GLY A 201 -2.77 14.88 -31.79
N LEU A 202 -4.10 14.90 -31.61
CA LEU A 202 -4.88 13.67 -31.50
C LEU A 202 -4.80 12.77 -32.75
N ALA A 203 -4.57 13.35 -33.93
CA ALA A 203 -4.47 12.58 -35.16
C ALA A 203 -3.24 11.67 -35.15
N GLU A 204 -2.12 12.15 -34.60
CA GLU A 204 -0.88 11.38 -34.46
C GLU A 204 -0.95 10.42 -33.27
N ILE A 205 -1.55 10.83 -32.14
CA ILE A 205 -1.67 10.02 -30.92
C ILE A 205 -2.49 8.75 -31.14
N VAL A 206 -3.56 8.81 -31.94
CA VAL A 206 -4.48 7.70 -32.18
C VAL A 206 -3.83 6.67 -33.14
N ASN A 207 -2.72 6.09 -32.69
CA ASN A 207 -1.88 5.15 -33.41
C ASN A 207 -1.27 4.14 -32.42
N MET A 208 -1.70 2.88 -32.52
CA MET A 208 -1.25 1.82 -31.61
C MET A 208 0.22 1.43 -31.82
N ASP A 209 0.77 1.60 -33.03
CA ASP A 209 2.18 1.27 -33.30
C ASP A 209 3.11 2.30 -32.62
N LEU A 210 2.75 3.59 -32.71
CA LEU A 210 3.50 4.66 -32.01
C LEU A 210 3.32 4.60 -30.50
N LEU A 211 2.17 4.14 -30.01
CA LEU A 211 1.97 3.86 -28.58
C LEU A 211 2.94 2.78 -28.10
N GLU A 212 3.11 1.71 -28.86
CA GLU A 212 4.04 0.64 -28.48
C GLU A 212 5.50 1.09 -28.57
N GLU A 213 5.86 1.88 -29.59
CA GLU A 213 7.17 2.53 -29.68
C GLU A 213 7.44 3.42 -28.45
N PHE A 214 6.46 4.23 -28.04
CA PHE A 214 6.55 5.02 -26.82
C PHE A 214 6.79 4.16 -25.58
N ARG A 215 6.06 3.06 -25.43
CA ARG A 215 6.22 2.18 -24.27
C ARG A 215 7.63 1.59 -24.21
N LEU A 216 8.18 1.16 -25.33
CA LEU A 216 9.54 0.61 -25.39
C LEU A 216 10.59 1.66 -25.04
N GLU A 217 10.52 2.86 -25.63
CA GLU A 217 11.47 3.94 -25.34
C GLU A 217 11.32 4.49 -23.91
N ALA A 218 10.11 4.46 -23.34
CA ALA A 218 9.88 4.86 -21.95
C ALA A 218 10.60 3.96 -20.93
N GLN A 219 11.04 2.75 -21.32
CA GLN A 219 11.88 1.91 -20.46
C GLN A 219 13.26 2.49 -20.23
N GLU A 220 13.78 3.29 -21.16
CA GLU A 220 15.11 3.90 -21.06
C GLU A 220 15.10 5.19 -20.22
N LEU A 221 13.91 5.68 -19.83
CA LEU A 221 13.78 6.75 -18.86
C LEU A 221 14.18 6.27 -17.46
N ARG A 222 14.51 7.22 -16.58
CA ARG A 222 14.99 6.93 -15.22
C ARG A 222 14.04 6.01 -14.43
N ASP A 223 14.63 5.12 -13.65
CA ASP A 223 13.89 4.23 -12.75
C ASP A 223 13.49 4.93 -11.43
N PRO A 224 12.35 4.53 -10.84
CA PRO A 224 12.02 4.89 -9.47
C PRO A 224 13.04 4.27 -8.51
N ARG A 225 13.33 4.97 -7.41
CA ARG A 225 14.40 4.57 -6.47
C ARG A 225 13.87 3.92 -5.20
N ILE A 226 12.58 4.09 -4.91
CA ILE A 226 11.91 3.57 -3.71
C ILE A 226 10.61 2.89 -4.10
N LEU A 227 10.35 1.72 -3.51
CA LEU A 227 9.04 1.09 -3.57
C LEU A 227 8.03 1.85 -2.70
N SER A 228 7.00 2.41 -3.33
CA SER A 228 5.89 3.11 -2.66
C SER A 228 4.52 2.46 -2.83
N ASP A 229 4.51 1.27 -3.40
CA ASP A 229 3.30 0.53 -3.74
C ASP A 229 3.43 -0.94 -3.27
N PHE A 230 2.35 -1.69 -3.36
CA PHE A 230 2.36 -3.11 -3.08
C PHE A 230 3.18 -3.86 -4.12
N MET A 231 4.06 -4.73 -3.63
CA MET A 231 4.86 -5.64 -4.46
C MET A 231 5.03 -6.97 -3.72
N ILE A 232 5.08 -8.06 -4.46
CA ILE A 232 5.45 -9.40 -3.97
C ILE A 232 6.90 -9.69 -4.39
N ASP A 233 7.60 -10.53 -3.63
CA ASP A 233 9.03 -10.80 -3.76
C ASP A 233 9.56 -11.21 -5.15
N TYR A 234 8.75 -11.83 -6.02
CA TYR A 234 9.15 -12.22 -7.38
C TYR A 234 8.86 -11.15 -8.45
N MET A 235 8.18 -10.07 -8.09
CA MET A 235 7.85 -8.98 -9.00
C MET A 235 9.03 -8.02 -9.13
N CYS A 236 9.13 -7.35 -10.28
CA CYS A 236 10.16 -6.33 -10.50
C CYS A 236 9.61 -4.94 -10.12
N MET A 237 10.30 -4.22 -9.23
CA MET A 237 9.90 -2.86 -8.83
C MET A 237 9.72 -1.94 -10.04
N GLU A 238 10.62 -2.03 -11.02
CA GLU A 238 10.57 -1.22 -12.24
C GLU A 238 9.25 -1.44 -12.97
N ASN A 239 8.82 -2.69 -13.14
CA ASN A 239 7.54 -3.01 -13.79
C ASN A 239 6.34 -2.49 -12.98
N VAL A 240 6.39 -2.66 -11.65
CA VAL A 240 5.28 -2.30 -10.76
C VAL A 240 5.13 -0.78 -10.61
N THR A 241 6.21 0.01 -10.77
CA THR A 241 6.21 1.43 -10.40
C THR A 241 6.71 2.41 -11.47
N LYS A 242 7.35 1.97 -12.56
CA LYS A 242 7.81 2.88 -13.62
C LYS A 242 6.62 3.42 -14.41
N GLY A 243 6.36 4.72 -14.26
CA GLY A 243 5.24 5.40 -14.87
C GLY A 243 5.26 6.90 -14.62
N MET A 244 4.32 7.59 -15.26
CA MET A 244 4.11 9.02 -15.04
C MET A 244 3.19 9.25 -13.84
N ALA A 245 3.56 10.17 -12.95
CA ALA A 245 2.64 10.71 -11.96
C ALA A 245 2.45 12.21 -12.19
N VAL A 246 1.20 12.70 -12.22
CA VAL A 246 0.94 14.12 -12.48
C VAL A 246 1.56 14.99 -11.38
N LEU A 247 1.38 14.67 -10.10
CA LEU A 247 2.03 15.37 -8.99
C LEU A 247 2.75 14.39 -8.05
N GLY A 248 3.53 13.46 -8.64
CA GLY A 248 4.17 12.32 -7.96
C GLY A 248 4.78 12.59 -6.59
N GLN A 249 4.72 11.63 -5.68
CA GLN A 249 5.30 11.81 -4.35
C GLN A 249 6.83 11.99 -4.41
N ARG A 250 7.39 12.71 -3.44
CA ARG A 250 8.77 13.17 -3.46
C ARG A 250 9.71 12.12 -2.91
N PHE A 251 10.79 11.88 -3.63
CA PHE A 251 11.88 11.06 -3.14
C PHE A 251 12.52 11.76 -1.94
N ILE A 252 12.69 11.01 -0.86
CA ILE A 252 13.34 11.47 0.36
C ILE A 252 14.37 10.42 0.83
N PRO A 253 15.55 10.87 1.26
CA PRO A 253 16.70 9.99 1.51
C PRO A 253 16.45 8.99 2.62
N ASP A 254 15.69 9.34 3.64
CA ASP A 254 15.36 8.45 4.75
C ASP A 254 14.40 7.32 4.33
N SER A 255 13.41 7.57 3.46
CA SER A 255 12.57 6.50 2.90
C SER A 255 13.43 5.51 2.08
N TYR A 256 14.44 6.01 1.36
CA TYR A 256 15.40 5.16 0.65
C TYR A 256 16.24 4.31 1.61
N MET A 257 16.77 4.91 2.69
CA MET A 257 17.48 4.17 3.74
C MET A 257 16.61 3.07 4.34
N LEU A 258 15.35 3.37 4.68
CA LEU A 258 14.44 2.40 5.26
C LEU A 258 14.14 1.25 4.28
N TRP A 259 13.88 1.56 3.01
CA TRP A 259 13.66 0.58 1.94
C TRP A 259 14.84 -0.39 1.77
N GLN A 260 16.08 0.14 1.78
CA GLN A 260 17.29 -0.66 1.64
C GLN A 260 17.55 -1.58 2.85
N LEU A 261 16.86 -1.35 3.97
CA LEU A 261 17.05 -2.08 5.23
C LEU A 261 15.87 -2.99 5.57
N VAL A 262 14.93 -3.20 4.65
CA VAL A 262 13.82 -4.16 4.80
C VAL A 262 13.80 -5.17 3.66
N HIS A 263 12.93 -6.16 3.75
CA HIS A 263 12.70 -7.13 2.69
C HIS A 263 12.27 -6.44 1.38
N PRO A 264 12.87 -6.77 0.23
CA PRO A 264 13.72 -7.94 -0.05
C PRO A 264 15.22 -7.75 0.25
N ASN A 265 15.70 -6.51 0.39
CA ASN A 265 17.12 -6.18 0.56
C ASN A 265 17.72 -6.76 1.85
N VAL A 266 16.89 -6.90 2.89
CA VAL A 266 17.23 -7.64 4.12
C VAL A 266 16.17 -8.75 4.32
N PRO A 267 16.42 -9.97 3.82
CA PRO A 267 15.46 -11.06 3.88
C PRO A 267 14.93 -11.35 5.29
N GLY A 268 13.60 -11.44 5.43
CA GLY A 268 12.93 -11.69 6.72
C GLY A 268 12.74 -10.47 7.63
N ARG A 269 13.33 -9.31 7.30
CA ARG A 269 13.12 -8.06 8.05
C ARG A 269 12.03 -7.21 7.39
N THR A 270 10.82 -7.28 7.91
CA THR A 270 9.66 -6.56 7.33
C THR A 270 9.37 -5.20 7.98
N MET A 271 10.09 -4.83 9.04
CA MET A 271 9.91 -3.55 9.72
C MET A 271 11.26 -2.92 10.09
N PRO A 272 11.50 -1.67 9.71
CA PRO A 272 12.69 -0.93 10.12
C PRO A 272 12.48 -0.25 11.48
N ARG A 273 13.53 0.39 11.99
CA ARG A 273 13.51 1.24 13.19
C ARG A 273 13.97 2.65 12.83
N GLY A 274 13.46 3.68 13.50
CA GLY A 274 13.97 5.05 13.32
C GLY A 274 15.49 5.17 13.59
N LEU A 275 16.03 4.30 14.46
CA LEU A 275 17.47 4.19 14.72
C LEU A 275 18.28 3.84 13.47
N ASP A 276 17.70 3.14 12.49
CA ASP A 276 18.38 2.73 11.28
C ASP A 276 18.87 3.94 10.49
N ILE A 277 18.05 5.00 10.40
CA ILE A 277 18.40 6.26 9.72
C ILE A 277 19.56 6.94 10.41
N MET A 278 19.50 7.04 11.75
CA MET A 278 20.58 7.66 12.52
C MET A 278 21.88 6.86 12.41
N ASN A 279 21.79 5.54 12.28
CA ASN A 279 22.94 4.68 12.03
C ASN A 279 23.55 4.95 10.65
N VAL A 280 22.73 5.03 9.59
CA VAL A 280 23.20 5.39 8.23
C VAL A 280 23.86 6.77 8.22
N LEU A 281 23.31 7.73 8.97
CA LEU A 281 23.85 9.08 9.11
C LEU A 281 25.12 9.17 10.00
N GLY A 282 25.68 8.05 10.43
CA GLY A 282 26.97 7.98 11.13
C GLY A 282 26.89 7.81 12.66
N SER A 283 25.70 7.68 13.25
CA SER A 283 25.58 7.53 14.70
C SER A 283 26.03 6.16 15.20
N ASP A 284 27.21 6.10 15.81
CA ASP A 284 27.71 4.88 16.47
C ASP A 284 26.85 4.46 17.67
N ARG A 285 26.25 5.42 18.37
CA ARG A 285 25.32 5.12 19.46
C ARG A 285 24.06 4.42 18.95
N ALA A 286 23.54 4.81 17.79
CA ALA A 286 22.42 4.11 17.16
C ALA A 286 22.81 2.69 16.76
N ALA A 287 24.00 2.50 16.19
CA ALA A 287 24.54 1.18 15.85
C ALA A 287 24.66 0.26 17.08
N GLU A 288 25.17 0.79 18.21
CA GLU A 288 25.30 0.05 19.47
C GLU A 288 23.93 -0.43 20.00
N ILE A 289 22.92 0.43 19.98
CA ILE A 289 21.55 0.10 20.43
C ILE A 289 20.89 -0.92 19.49
N ILE A 290 21.14 -0.81 18.19
CA ILE A 290 20.62 -1.74 17.18
C ILE A 290 21.19 -3.14 17.38
N GLY A 291 22.50 -3.22 17.65
CA GLY A 291 23.25 -4.46 17.77
C GLY A 291 23.32 -5.28 16.48
N THR A 292 23.75 -6.54 16.59
CA THR A 292 23.89 -7.47 15.46
C THR A 292 22.65 -8.35 15.24
N THR A 293 21.59 -8.16 16.04
CA THR A 293 20.35 -8.93 15.99
C THR A 293 19.72 -9.01 14.59
N PRO A 294 19.78 -7.97 13.72
CA PRO A 294 19.23 -8.05 12.38
C PRO A 294 19.97 -8.98 11.40
N GLY A 295 21.16 -9.50 11.76
CA GLY A 295 21.92 -10.46 10.96
C GLY A 295 22.97 -9.84 10.01
N GLU A 296 23.76 -10.69 9.36
CA GLU A 296 24.91 -10.28 8.54
C GLU A 296 24.51 -9.46 7.30
N ILE A 297 23.41 -9.84 6.62
CA ILE A 297 22.93 -9.11 5.43
C ILE A 297 22.58 -7.66 5.78
N TYR A 298 21.93 -7.44 6.92
CA TYR A 298 21.63 -6.10 7.41
C TYR A 298 22.91 -5.28 7.66
N LEU A 299 23.95 -5.90 8.24
CA LEU A 299 25.21 -5.20 8.50
C LEU A 299 25.88 -4.76 7.20
N SER A 300 25.91 -5.62 6.17
CA SER A 300 26.42 -5.26 4.85
C SER A 300 25.62 -4.13 4.20
N GLN A 301 24.29 -4.15 4.32
CA GLN A 301 23.42 -3.08 3.79
C GLN A 301 23.65 -1.75 4.53
N ILE A 302 23.82 -1.78 5.85
CA ILE A 302 24.15 -0.59 6.64
C ILE A 302 25.51 -0.01 6.24
N GLU A 303 26.53 -0.85 6.03
CA GLU A 303 27.86 -0.41 5.62
C GLU A 303 27.81 0.27 4.24
N MET A 304 27.13 -0.36 3.27
CA MET A 304 26.89 0.21 1.94
C MET A 304 26.22 1.58 2.01
N LEU A 305 25.17 1.72 2.83
CA LEU A 305 24.47 3.01 3.00
C LEU A 305 25.33 4.05 3.73
N ARG A 306 26.09 3.66 4.75
CA ARG A 306 27.02 4.59 5.44
C ARG A 306 28.08 5.13 4.47
N ASP A 307 28.63 4.27 3.62
CA ASP A 307 29.60 4.68 2.60
C ASP A 307 28.97 5.61 1.55
N GLU A 308 27.77 5.29 1.07
CA GLU A 308 27.04 6.16 0.12
C GLU A 308 26.78 7.55 0.71
N PHE A 309 26.21 7.62 1.91
CA PHE A 309 25.79 8.90 2.52
C PHE A 309 26.96 9.72 3.05
N SER A 310 28.04 9.09 3.51
CA SER A 310 29.27 9.80 3.88
C SER A 310 30.03 10.35 2.66
N GLY A 311 29.86 9.73 1.49
CA GLY A 311 30.42 10.19 0.21
C GLY A 311 29.70 11.39 -0.43
N LEU A 312 28.52 11.77 0.08
CA LEU A 312 27.74 12.87 -0.47
C LEU A 312 28.42 14.23 -0.30
N THR A 313 28.36 15.05 -1.35
CA THR A 313 28.91 16.41 -1.32
C THR A 313 27.99 17.38 -0.60
N LEU A 314 28.53 18.55 -0.22
CA LEU A 314 27.71 19.65 0.33
C LEU A 314 26.57 20.04 -0.63
N ALA A 315 26.80 20.00 -1.95
CA ALA A 315 25.77 20.30 -2.93
C ALA A 315 24.61 19.28 -2.88
N ASN A 316 24.90 18.00 -2.63
CA ASN A 316 23.86 16.99 -2.45
C ASN A 316 23.05 17.24 -1.17
N TRP A 317 23.71 17.58 -0.06
CA TRP A 317 23.03 17.85 1.21
C TRP A 317 22.23 19.16 1.22
N THR A 318 22.61 20.13 0.39
CA THR A 318 21.97 21.46 0.33
C THR A 318 20.99 21.62 -0.84
N GLN A 319 20.65 20.53 -1.54
CA GLN A 319 19.82 20.57 -2.74
C GLN A 319 18.37 21.03 -2.49
N ASN A 320 17.84 20.84 -1.28
CA ASN A 320 16.52 21.31 -0.86
C ASN A 320 16.43 21.37 0.68
N LEU A 321 15.31 21.86 1.21
CA LEU A 321 15.12 22.03 2.66
C LEU A 321 15.14 20.71 3.44
N TYR A 322 14.57 19.64 2.87
CA TYR A 322 14.50 18.33 3.53
C TYR A 322 15.89 17.74 3.77
N TRP A 323 16.73 17.73 2.73
CA TRP A 323 18.09 17.22 2.81
C TRP A 323 18.94 18.07 3.75
N LEU A 324 18.79 19.40 3.70
CA LEU A 324 19.54 20.29 4.57
C LEU A 324 19.11 20.14 6.04
N TRP A 325 17.84 19.86 6.29
CA TRP A 325 17.35 19.59 7.65
C TRP A 325 18.00 18.33 8.21
N LEU A 326 17.99 17.21 7.47
CA LEU A 326 18.66 15.97 7.89
C LEU A 326 20.17 16.18 8.07
N TYR A 327 20.81 16.88 7.15
CA TYR A 327 22.23 17.23 7.26
C TYR A 327 22.54 18.01 8.54
N SER A 328 21.63 18.90 8.95
CA SER A 328 21.76 19.68 10.19
C SER A 328 21.68 18.83 11.45
N LEU A 329 21.16 17.60 11.38
CA LEU A 329 21.10 16.66 12.51
C LEU A 329 22.39 15.85 12.68
N ILE A 330 23.20 15.68 11.63
CA ILE A 330 24.42 14.86 11.67
C ILE A 330 25.38 15.32 12.80
N PRO A 331 25.70 16.63 12.97
CA PRO A 331 26.59 17.07 14.04
C PRO A 331 26.06 16.80 15.46
N VAL A 332 24.75 16.55 15.61
CA VAL A 332 24.15 16.21 16.91
C VAL A 332 24.45 14.74 17.28
N ILE A 333 24.67 13.88 16.29
CA ILE A 333 24.79 12.41 16.46
C ILE A 333 26.18 11.85 16.11
N ASP A 334 27.11 12.68 15.65
CA ASP A 334 28.49 12.35 15.25
C ASP A 334 29.45 12.11 16.45
N GLY A 335 28.94 12.28 17.67
CA GLY A 335 29.72 12.19 18.90
C GLY A 335 30.49 13.48 19.21
N PHE A 336 31.10 13.51 20.40
CA PHE A 336 31.84 14.66 20.90
C PHE A 336 33.23 14.19 21.33
N ASP A 337 34.26 14.94 20.96
CA ASP A 337 35.63 14.64 21.37
C ASP A 337 35.95 15.24 22.77
N ALA A 338 37.22 15.11 23.17
CA ALA A 338 37.70 15.58 24.46
C ALA A 338 37.70 17.11 24.63
N ASP A 339 37.53 17.89 23.55
CA ASP A 339 37.50 19.34 23.59
C ASP A 339 36.12 19.87 24.02
N TYR A 340 35.08 19.03 23.97
CA TYR A 340 33.75 19.35 24.49
C TYR A 340 33.64 19.21 26.02
N PRO A 341 32.69 19.91 26.67
CA PRO A 341 32.41 19.73 28.09
C PRO A 341 32.24 18.26 28.47
N SER A 342 32.79 17.85 29.61
CA SER A 342 32.87 16.44 30.02
C SER A 342 31.50 15.73 30.10
N PHE A 343 30.42 16.45 30.39
CA PHE A 343 29.07 15.87 30.39
C PHE A 343 28.63 15.40 29.00
N MET A 344 29.12 16.04 27.92
CA MET A 344 28.79 15.69 26.53
C MET A 344 29.45 14.39 26.08
N ASN A 345 30.52 13.97 26.75
CA ASN A 345 31.22 12.72 26.50
C ASN A 345 30.57 11.51 27.22
N THR A 346 29.41 11.68 27.85
CA THR A 346 28.70 10.60 28.54
C THR A 346 27.73 9.89 27.61
N SER A 347 27.52 8.58 27.82
CA SER A 347 26.49 7.82 27.10
C SER A 347 25.10 8.43 27.24
N ALA A 348 24.77 8.95 28.43
CA ALA A 348 23.49 9.62 28.70
C ALA A 348 23.29 10.89 27.83
N TRP A 349 24.35 11.65 27.56
CA TRP A 349 24.26 12.81 26.68
C TRP A 349 24.14 12.41 25.21
N ASN A 350 24.88 11.39 24.78
CA ASN A 350 24.74 10.82 23.43
C ASN A 350 23.32 10.26 23.20
N ASP A 351 22.73 9.60 24.20
CA ASP A 351 21.33 9.15 24.17
C ASP A 351 20.37 10.34 24.03
N LYS A 352 20.56 11.40 24.82
CA LYS A 352 19.77 12.63 24.71
C LYS A 352 19.87 13.25 23.31
N CYS A 353 21.06 13.28 22.73
CA CYS A 353 21.29 13.81 21.39
C CYS A 353 20.60 12.96 20.31
N LEU A 354 20.72 11.63 20.41
CA LEU A 354 20.04 10.69 19.53
C LEU A 354 18.51 10.83 19.62
N ILE A 355 17.94 10.95 20.82
CA ILE A 355 16.52 11.24 21.03
C ILE A 355 16.12 12.58 20.39
N THR A 356 16.97 13.60 20.51
CA THR A 356 16.72 14.92 19.90
C THR A 356 16.67 14.82 18.37
N ALA A 357 17.62 14.10 17.76
CA ALA A 357 17.66 13.91 16.31
C ALA A 357 16.46 13.08 15.82
N LEU A 358 16.10 11.99 16.51
CA LEU A 358 14.91 11.19 16.20
C LEU A 358 13.61 11.99 16.32
N GLY A 359 13.50 12.83 17.35
CA GLY A 359 12.36 13.74 17.53
C GLY A 359 12.26 14.74 16.37
N SER A 360 13.37 15.39 16.01
CA SER A 360 13.41 16.33 14.88
C SER A 360 13.10 15.67 13.54
N TRP A 361 13.62 14.45 13.30
CA TRP A 361 13.27 13.66 12.11
C TRP A 361 11.77 13.31 12.11
N THR A 362 11.18 12.97 13.25
CA THR A 362 9.74 12.69 13.36
C THR A 362 8.89 13.92 13.00
N GLU A 363 9.28 15.11 13.47
CA GLU A 363 8.62 16.38 13.09
C GLU A 363 8.75 16.64 11.59
N LEU A 364 9.94 16.42 11.00
CA LEU A 364 10.17 16.55 9.57
C LEU A 364 9.24 15.64 8.75
N LYS A 365 9.10 14.37 9.15
CA LYS A 365 8.17 13.41 8.49
C LYS A 365 6.72 13.82 8.59
N HIS A 366 6.33 14.32 9.77
CA HIS A 366 4.98 14.77 10.00
C HIS A 366 4.62 15.95 9.10
N ASP A 367 5.54 16.91 8.92
CA ASP A 367 5.27 18.12 8.15
C ASP A 367 5.29 17.90 6.64
N THR A 368 6.00 16.86 6.16
CA THR A 368 6.08 16.52 4.73
C THR A 368 5.20 15.36 4.32
N VAL A 369 4.40 14.78 5.22
CA VAL A 369 3.62 13.54 5.03
C VAL A 369 2.77 13.50 3.75
N LEU A 370 2.23 14.64 3.31
CA LEU A 370 1.42 14.71 2.09
C LEU A 370 2.26 14.58 0.80
N TYR A 371 3.49 15.07 0.83
CA TYR A 371 4.34 15.13 -0.37
C TYR A 371 5.35 14.00 -0.40
N ALA A 372 5.80 13.52 0.75
CA ALA A 372 6.86 12.53 0.86
C ALA A 372 6.40 11.15 0.40
N LYS A 373 7.21 10.48 -0.43
CA LYS A 373 6.99 9.10 -0.86
C LYS A 373 7.28 8.16 0.31
N GLN A 374 6.27 7.38 0.69
CA GLN A 374 6.37 6.40 1.78
C GLN A 374 7.08 5.15 1.28
N SER A 375 8.05 4.62 2.05
CA SER A 375 8.67 3.33 1.78
C SER A 375 7.78 2.18 2.27
N TYR A 376 7.64 1.13 1.46
CA TYR A 376 6.94 -0.11 1.83
C TYR A 376 7.92 -1.28 1.94
N SER A 377 7.57 -2.32 2.70
CA SER A 377 8.22 -3.63 2.57
C SER A 377 7.48 -4.45 1.54
N SER A 378 8.21 -5.21 0.73
CA SER A 378 7.60 -6.20 -0.16
C SER A 378 6.89 -7.28 0.68
N LEU A 379 5.78 -7.81 0.17
CA LEU A 379 5.13 -8.97 0.75
C LEU A 379 6.06 -10.17 0.57
N CYS A 380 6.69 -10.59 1.67
CA CYS A 380 7.45 -11.84 1.71
C CYS A 380 6.48 -13.00 1.50
N ILE A 381 6.73 -13.86 0.51
CA ILE A 381 6.14 -15.21 0.57
C ILE A 381 6.71 -15.83 1.85
N PRO A 382 5.87 -16.22 2.81
CA PRO A 382 6.38 -16.75 4.06
C PRO A 382 7.33 -17.92 3.74
N PRO A 383 8.50 -18.01 4.41
CA PRO A 383 9.33 -19.20 4.31
C PRO A 383 8.49 -20.44 4.63
N VAL A 384 8.91 -21.61 4.12
CA VAL A 384 8.19 -22.90 4.21
C VAL A 384 7.23 -22.90 5.39
N PRO A 385 5.91 -22.95 5.13
CA PRO A 385 4.90 -22.67 6.14
C PRO A 385 5.20 -23.44 7.43
N LEU A 386 5.24 -22.71 8.56
CA LEU A 386 5.45 -23.30 9.88
C LEU A 386 4.56 -24.54 10.04
N TYR A 387 5.13 -25.63 10.55
CA TYR A 387 4.37 -26.86 10.82
C TYR A 387 3.19 -26.55 11.76
N GLY A 388 1.97 -26.68 11.23
CA GLY A 388 0.75 -26.77 12.03
C GLY A 388 0.48 -28.22 12.42
N TYR A 389 -0.46 -28.43 13.34
CA TYR A 389 -0.93 -29.76 13.69
C TYR A 389 -2.44 -29.72 13.85
N VAL A 390 -3.15 -30.65 13.21
CA VAL A 390 -4.59 -30.77 13.35
C VAL A 390 -4.89 -31.80 14.43
N GLU A 391 -5.75 -31.45 15.39
CA GLU A 391 -6.09 -32.42 16.44
C GLU A 391 -6.63 -33.71 15.80
N PRO A 392 -6.10 -34.90 16.12
CA PRO A 392 -6.28 -36.11 15.34
C PRO A 392 -7.63 -36.80 15.59
N VAL A 393 -8.72 -36.07 15.37
CA VAL A 393 -10.12 -36.51 15.57
C VAL A 393 -10.91 -36.36 14.27
N PRO A 394 -10.56 -37.12 13.20
CA PRO A 394 -11.12 -36.93 11.86
C PRO A 394 -12.65 -37.07 11.81
N GLN A 395 -13.22 -37.86 12.71
CA GLN A 395 -14.67 -38.04 12.81
C GLN A 395 -15.40 -36.76 13.25
N VAL A 396 -14.76 -35.90 14.06
CA VAL A 396 -15.34 -34.61 14.47
C VAL A 396 -15.45 -33.69 13.27
N TYR A 397 -14.35 -33.50 12.52
CA TYR A 397 -14.36 -32.65 11.32
C TYR A 397 -15.34 -33.16 10.26
N ALA A 398 -15.38 -34.48 10.02
CA ALA A 398 -16.33 -35.07 9.08
C ALA A 398 -17.80 -34.86 9.48
N ARG A 399 -18.11 -34.95 10.78
CA ARG A 399 -19.47 -34.73 11.30
C ARG A 399 -19.85 -33.25 11.29
N LEU A 400 -18.92 -32.35 11.58
CA LEU A 400 -19.13 -30.90 11.47
C LEU A 400 -19.31 -30.48 10.00
N ALA A 401 -18.54 -31.05 9.06
CA ALA A 401 -18.74 -30.81 7.63
C ALA A 401 -20.14 -31.28 7.21
N SER A 402 -20.55 -32.46 7.66
CA SER A 402 -21.90 -32.97 7.43
C SER A 402 -23.00 -32.09 8.03
N LEU A 403 -22.75 -31.51 9.21
CA LEU A 403 -23.64 -30.53 9.84
C LEU A 403 -23.78 -29.26 8.99
N CYS A 404 -22.67 -28.73 8.47
CA CYS A 404 -22.69 -27.59 7.54
C CYS A 404 -23.53 -27.90 6.29
N LYS A 405 -23.34 -29.09 5.71
CA LYS A 405 -24.12 -29.53 4.55
C LYS A 405 -25.61 -29.68 4.87
N MET A 406 -25.94 -30.25 6.03
CA MET A 406 -27.33 -30.37 6.50
C MET A 406 -27.98 -29.00 6.71
N MET A 407 -27.24 -28.01 7.23
CA MET A 407 -27.74 -26.62 7.38
C MET A 407 -27.97 -25.96 6.02
N LEU A 408 -27.02 -26.07 5.09
CA LEU A 408 -27.17 -25.56 3.72
C LEU A 408 -28.45 -26.10 3.06
N ASP A 409 -28.59 -27.43 3.01
CA ASP A 409 -29.72 -28.09 2.37
C ASP A 409 -31.04 -27.79 3.11
N GLY A 410 -30.99 -27.74 4.44
CA GLY A 410 -32.15 -27.49 5.30
C GLY A 410 -32.69 -26.07 5.21
N LEU A 411 -31.81 -25.06 5.14
CA LEU A 411 -32.16 -23.65 5.00
C LEU A 411 -32.60 -23.33 3.57
N GLU A 412 -31.90 -23.88 2.56
CA GLU A 412 -32.27 -23.71 1.15
C GLU A 412 -33.67 -24.28 0.88
N GLY A 413 -33.93 -25.51 1.33
CA GLY A 413 -35.26 -26.15 1.20
C GLY A 413 -36.39 -25.42 1.93
N ARG A 414 -36.07 -24.44 2.80
CA ARG A 414 -37.04 -23.61 3.53
C ARG A 414 -37.04 -22.15 3.09
N TYR A 415 -36.28 -21.79 2.06
CA TYR A 415 -36.12 -20.42 1.58
C TYR A 415 -35.57 -19.45 2.65
N LEU A 416 -34.73 -19.94 3.57
CA LEU A 416 -34.10 -19.16 4.64
C LEU A 416 -32.60 -18.94 4.42
N LEU A 417 -32.03 -19.45 3.32
CA LEU A 417 -30.60 -19.35 3.03
C LEU A 417 -30.29 -18.04 2.28
N SER A 418 -29.58 -17.12 2.92
CA SER A 418 -29.02 -15.94 2.24
C SER A 418 -27.77 -16.30 1.43
N VAL A 419 -27.37 -15.41 0.51
CA VAL A 419 -26.13 -15.56 -0.28
C VAL A 419 -24.92 -15.63 0.64
N ASP A 420 -24.85 -14.73 1.62
CA ASP A 420 -23.79 -14.68 2.63
C ASP A 420 -23.70 -15.97 3.47
N MET A 421 -24.84 -16.48 3.97
CA MET A 421 -24.85 -17.75 4.72
C MET A 421 -24.38 -18.92 3.86
N ARG A 422 -24.75 -18.93 2.58
CA ARG A 422 -24.35 -19.97 1.63
C ARG A 422 -22.84 -20.01 1.46
N GLU A 423 -22.22 -18.85 1.27
CA GLU A 423 -20.77 -18.74 1.08
C GLU A 423 -20.02 -19.17 2.33
N ARG A 424 -20.37 -18.65 3.51
CA ARG A 424 -19.69 -18.98 4.77
C ARG A 424 -19.83 -20.44 5.16
N LEU A 425 -21.04 -20.99 5.10
CA LEU A 425 -21.25 -22.42 5.39
C LEU A 425 -20.56 -23.31 4.37
N GLY A 426 -20.47 -22.87 3.11
CA GLY A 426 -19.69 -23.53 2.06
C GLY A 426 -18.19 -23.53 2.36
N TYR A 427 -17.62 -22.39 2.75
CA TYR A 427 -16.22 -22.28 3.13
C TYR A 427 -15.89 -23.13 4.37
N LEU A 428 -16.71 -23.05 5.43
CA LEU A 428 -16.54 -23.87 6.63
C LEU A 428 -16.66 -25.37 6.30
N HIS A 429 -17.62 -25.76 5.44
CA HIS A 429 -17.78 -27.14 5.01
C HIS A 429 -16.50 -27.67 4.34
N ASN A 430 -15.94 -26.94 3.38
CA ASN A 430 -14.74 -27.35 2.66
C ASN A 430 -13.52 -27.40 3.57
N LEU A 431 -13.32 -26.37 4.41
CA LEU A 431 -12.23 -26.33 5.39
C LEU A 431 -12.26 -27.54 6.33
N LEU A 432 -13.43 -27.92 6.82
CA LEU A 432 -13.59 -29.09 7.69
C LEU A 432 -13.27 -30.42 6.96
N LEU A 433 -13.53 -30.52 5.66
CA LEU A 433 -13.12 -31.69 4.88
C LEU A 433 -11.60 -31.75 4.69
N GLU A 434 -10.96 -30.61 4.47
CA GLU A 434 -9.50 -30.53 4.36
C GLU A 434 -8.81 -30.85 5.70
N LEU A 435 -9.31 -30.29 6.81
CA LEU A 435 -8.82 -30.62 8.16
C LEU A 435 -9.01 -32.11 8.51
N ARG A 436 -10.12 -32.72 8.08
CA ARG A 436 -10.32 -34.18 8.21
C ARG A 436 -9.21 -34.94 7.48
N ASP A 437 -8.89 -34.55 6.25
CA ASP A 437 -7.91 -35.26 5.43
C ASP A 437 -6.49 -35.09 5.98
N ILE A 438 -6.15 -33.88 6.45
CA ILE A 438 -4.89 -33.62 7.18
C ILE A 438 -4.82 -34.46 8.46
N SER A 439 -5.88 -34.48 9.26
CA SER A 439 -5.97 -35.28 10.48
C SER A 439 -5.76 -36.79 10.23
N ILE A 440 -6.27 -37.32 9.11
CA ILE A 440 -6.02 -38.71 8.68
C ILE A 440 -4.54 -38.91 8.29
N LYS A 441 -3.95 -37.98 7.53
CA LYS A 441 -2.54 -38.05 7.14
C LYS A 441 -1.63 -38.06 8.37
N GLU A 442 -1.88 -37.18 9.33
CA GLU A 442 -1.12 -37.09 10.58
C GLU A 442 -1.23 -38.38 11.42
N LEU A 443 -2.44 -38.95 11.53
CA LEU A 443 -2.66 -40.24 12.21
C LEU A 443 -1.98 -41.43 11.54
N THR A 444 -1.82 -41.37 10.22
CA THR A 444 -1.25 -42.45 9.42
C THR A 444 0.23 -42.24 9.08
N SER A 445 0.86 -41.22 9.68
CA SER A 445 2.26 -40.85 9.45
C SER A 445 2.58 -40.62 7.97
N VAL A 446 1.62 -40.04 7.23
CA VAL A 446 1.79 -39.58 5.86
C VAL A 446 2.24 -38.13 5.89
N ASP A 447 3.23 -37.78 5.07
CA ASP A 447 3.71 -36.41 4.95
C ASP A 447 2.61 -35.49 4.40
N LEU A 448 2.63 -34.23 4.83
CA LEU A 448 1.69 -33.20 4.37
C LEU A 448 2.18 -32.60 3.06
N SER A 449 1.27 -32.38 2.12
CA SER A 449 1.59 -31.70 0.87
C SER A 449 1.84 -30.21 1.11
N TYR A 450 2.35 -29.51 0.09
CA TYR A 450 2.52 -28.06 0.15
C TYR A 450 1.18 -27.37 0.43
N GLU A 451 0.10 -27.83 -0.21
CA GLU A 451 -1.26 -27.31 -0.03
C GLU A 451 -1.77 -27.52 1.40
N ASP A 452 -1.50 -28.69 2.00
CA ASP A 452 -1.86 -28.94 3.41
C ASP A 452 -1.14 -27.95 4.34
N LEU A 453 0.18 -27.81 4.18
CA LEU A 453 0.98 -26.90 5.01
C LEU A 453 0.59 -25.43 4.80
N TYR A 454 0.29 -25.05 3.56
CA TYR A 454 -0.18 -23.71 3.21
C TYR A 454 -1.52 -23.40 3.88
N LEU A 455 -2.46 -24.35 3.86
CA LEU A 455 -3.74 -24.24 4.55
C LEU A 455 -3.54 -24.01 6.05
N LEU A 456 -2.73 -24.85 6.71
CA LEU A 456 -2.47 -24.75 8.14
C LEU A 456 -1.82 -23.41 8.51
N HIS A 457 -0.86 -22.95 7.70
CA HIS A 457 -0.23 -21.65 7.90
C HIS A 457 -1.20 -20.48 7.76
N ARG A 458 -2.18 -20.61 6.84
CA ARG A 458 -3.22 -19.62 6.60
C ARG A 458 -4.52 -19.86 7.36
N PHE A 459 -4.54 -20.77 8.32
CA PHE A 459 -5.78 -21.15 9.02
C PHE A 459 -6.55 -19.94 9.60
N GLY A 460 -5.85 -18.96 10.16
CA GLY A 460 -6.47 -17.72 10.67
C GLY A 460 -7.13 -16.84 9.59
N TYR A 461 -6.64 -16.87 8.34
CA TYR A 461 -7.31 -16.20 7.22
C TYR A 461 -8.65 -16.89 6.88
N TYR A 462 -8.67 -18.23 6.85
CA TYR A 462 -9.90 -18.97 6.58
C TYR A 462 -10.94 -18.74 7.68
N LEU A 463 -10.53 -18.73 8.96
CA LEU A 463 -11.42 -18.37 10.07
C LEU A 463 -12.01 -16.97 9.90
N ARG A 464 -11.16 -15.97 9.59
CA ARG A 464 -11.62 -14.59 9.36
C ARG A 464 -12.63 -14.52 8.21
N ALA A 465 -12.37 -15.20 7.10
CA ALA A 465 -13.28 -15.23 5.95
C ALA A 465 -14.64 -15.86 6.30
N ILE A 466 -14.69 -16.84 7.20
CA ILE A 466 -15.93 -17.44 7.70
C ILE A 466 -16.66 -16.48 8.65
N GLU A 467 -15.94 -15.71 9.46
CA GLU A 467 -16.49 -14.79 10.47
C GLU A 467 -16.94 -13.43 9.93
N GLN A 468 -16.41 -12.96 8.79
CA GLN A 468 -16.67 -11.61 8.24
C GLN A 468 -18.16 -11.31 7.98
N GLY A 469 -18.90 -10.82 8.98
CA GLY A 469 -20.31 -10.36 8.92
C GLY A 469 -20.60 -9.24 9.89
N GLU A 470 -21.88 -8.90 10.11
CA GLU A 470 -22.31 -7.98 11.17
C GLU A 470 -21.98 -8.58 12.54
N THR A 471 -20.73 -8.49 12.96
CA THR A 471 -20.30 -8.77 14.32
C THR A 471 -20.62 -7.54 15.14
N THR A 472 -21.68 -7.60 15.95
CA THR A 472 -21.79 -6.67 17.08
C THR A 472 -20.58 -6.88 17.98
N ASP A 473 -19.99 -5.81 18.52
CA ASP A 473 -18.78 -5.76 19.39
C ASP A 473 -18.82 -6.64 20.68
N ILE A 474 -19.72 -7.62 20.81
CA ILE A 474 -20.09 -8.28 22.08
C ILE A 474 -20.02 -9.82 22.05
N ASP A 475 -19.53 -10.49 21.00
CA ASP A 475 -19.43 -11.96 21.03
C ASP A 475 -18.13 -12.43 21.72
N ARG A 476 -18.11 -12.33 23.06
CA ARG A 476 -17.12 -13.05 23.88
C ARG A 476 -17.43 -14.55 23.86
N ALA A 477 -16.38 -15.37 23.88
CA ALA A 477 -16.52 -16.83 24.04
C ALA A 477 -17.20 -17.22 25.37
N ALA A 478 -17.10 -16.34 26.38
CA ALA A 478 -17.68 -16.57 27.69
C ALA A 478 -19.22 -16.56 27.66
N LEU A 479 -19.84 -17.64 28.12
CA LEU A 479 -21.29 -17.82 28.17
C LEU A 479 -21.70 -18.68 29.38
N ILE A 480 -22.94 -18.50 29.83
CA ILE A 480 -23.59 -19.28 30.89
C ILE A 480 -24.96 -19.70 30.37
N VAL A 481 -25.35 -20.95 30.62
CA VAL A 481 -26.65 -21.48 30.21
C VAL A 481 -27.23 -22.45 31.23
N ASP A 482 -28.52 -22.29 31.49
CA ASP A 482 -29.31 -23.21 32.28
C ASP A 482 -29.64 -24.45 31.44
N VAL A 483 -29.13 -25.62 31.81
CA VAL A 483 -29.34 -26.87 31.04
C VAL A 483 -30.33 -27.83 31.69
N HIS A 484 -30.60 -27.69 32.98
CA HIS A 484 -31.55 -28.53 33.70
C HIS A 484 -32.17 -27.80 34.90
N THR A 485 -33.45 -28.04 35.18
CA THR A 485 -34.13 -27.50 36.37
C THR A 485 -34.74 -28.65 37.16
N ASP A 486 -34.39 -28.77 38.45
CA ASP A 486 -35.04 -29.71 39.36
C ASP A 486 -36.12 -28.97 40.18
N PRO A 487 -37.41 -29.21 39.91
CA PRO A 487 -38.49 -28.58 40.66
C PRO A 487 -38.67 -29.15 42.07
N ASN A 488 -38.02 -30.27 42.43
CA ASN A 488 -38.17 -30.89 43.74
C ASN A 488 -37.39 -30.14 44.84
N ASP A 489 -36.26 -29.54 44.50
CA ASP A 489 -35.45 -28.72 45.40
C ASP A 489 -35.30 -27.25 44.93
N ASN A 490 -35.96 -26.91 43.82
CA ASN A 490 -35.89 -25.59 43.15
C ASN A 490 -34.46 -25.20 42.74
N SER A 491 -33.66 -26.16 42.29
CA SER A 491 -32.31 -25.92 41.76
C SER A 491 -32.26 -25.91 40.22
N VAL A 492 -31.20 -25.30 39.69
CA VAL A 492 -30.89 -25.25 38.25
C VAL A 492 -29.43 -25.69 38.06
N LEU A 493 -29.18 -26.54 37.07
CA LEU A 493 -27.83 -26.82 36.57
C LEU A 493 -27.48 -25.76 35.54
N GLU A 494 -26.55 -24.89 35.92
CA GLU A 494 -25.95 -23.88 35.07
C GLU A 494 -24.60 -24.41 34.59
N GLU A 495 -24.36 -24.39 33.28
CA GLU A 495 -23.05 -24.69 32.69
C GLU A 495 -22.45 -23.41 32.12
N ALA A 496 -21.15 -23.26 32.25
CA ALA A 496 -20.45 -22.05 31.84
C ALA A 496 -19.20 -22.38 31.03
N THR A 497 -18.78 -21.44 30.18
CA THR A 497 -17.42 -21.38 29.68
C THR A 497 -16.97 -19.93 29.70
N GLY A 498 -15.67 -19.68 29.88
CA GLY A 498 -15.08 -18.35 29.89
C GLY A 498 -14.28 -18.05 28.60
N ASP A 499 -13.25 -17.22 28.74
CA ASP A 499 -12.28 -16.99 27.65
C ASP A 499 -11.46 -18.26 27.38
N PRO A 500 -11.08 -18.57 26.12
CA PRO A 500 -10.31 -19.77 25.80
C PRO A 500 -8.97 -19.81 26.53
N ILE A 501 -8.57 -21.00 26.99
CA ILE A 501 -7.28 -21.23 27.65
C ILE A 501 -6.28 -21.68 26.59
N ILE A 502 -5.08 -21.10 26.64
CA ILE A 502 -3.97 -21.52 25.78
C ILE A 502 -3.44 -22.87 26.27
N ILE A 503 -3.32 -23.83 25.35
CA ILE A 503 -2.63 -25.10 25.57
C ILE A 503 -1.38 -25.20 24.70
N CYS A 504 -0.33 -25.81 25.24
CA CYS A 504 0.88 -26.15 24.51
C CYS A 504 1.04 -27.67 24.53
N VAL A 505 1.18 -28.29 23.36
CA VAL A 505 1.23 -29.75 23.22
C VAL A 505 2.45 -30.13 22.40
N ALA A 506 3.19 -31.15 22.85
CA ALA A 506 4.26 -31.75 22.07
C ALA A 506 3.65 -32.72 21.06
N VAL A 507 3.80 -32.44 19.77
CA VAL A 507 3.17 -33.19 18.67
C VAL A 507 4.24 -33.77 17.74
N PRO A 508 4.03 -35.00 17.22
CA PRO A 508 4.97 -35.61 16.29
C PRO A 508 4.68 -35.19 14.84
N THR A 509 5.73 -35.07 14.03
CA THR A 509 5.66 -35.04 12.57
C THR A 509 5.65 -36.47 12.00
N TYR A 510 5.35 -36.60 10.70
CA TYR A 510 5.40 -37.90 10.00
C TYR A 510 6.77 -38.61 10.09
N ASN A 511 7.87 -37.85 10.24
CA ASN A 511 9.23 -38.37 10.34
C ASN A 511 9.69 -38.61 11.79
N GLY A 512 8.81 -38.46 12.77
CA GLY A 512 9.08 -38.70 14.19
C GLY A 512 9.77 -37.54 14.92
N THR A 513 9.98 -36.40 14.26
CA THR A 513 10.41 -35.17 14.93
C THR A 513 9.27 -34.62 15.78
N VAL A 514 9.57 -34.12 16.98
CA VAL A 514 8.56 -33.57 17.88
C VAL A 514 8.72 -32.05 17.96
N PHE A 515 7.62 -31.32 17.85
CA PHE A 515 7.58 -29.87 18.04
C PHE A 515 6.47 -29.47 19.01
N ILE A 516 6.51 -28.25 19.53
CA ILE A 516 5.48 -27.71 20.41
C ILE A 516 4.47 -26.94 19.56
N ALA A 517 3.23 -27.43 19.52
CA ALA A 517 2.09 -26.71 18.96
C ALA A 517 1.39 -25.90 20.07
N LYS A 518 0.92 -24.69 19.73
CA LYS A 518 0.12 -23.83 20.60
C LYS A 518 -1.30 -23.77 20.04
N GLY A 519 -2.28 -24.11 20.87
CA GLY A 519 -3.71 -24.06 20.53
C GLY A 519 -4.54 -23.43 21.64
N ALA A 520 -5.86 -23.50 21.51
CA ALA A 520 -6.83 -23.04 22.50
C ALA A 520 -7.77 -24.19 22.89
N THR A 521 -8.24 -24.18 24.14
CA THR A 521 -9.29 -25.07 24.64
C THR A 521 -10.34 -24.26 25.41
N TYR A 522 -11.54 -24.82 25.58
CA TYR A 522 -12.60 -24.19 26.36
C TYR A 522 -12.23 -24.13 27.85
N SER A 523 -12.56 -23.02 28.51
CA SER A 523 -12.47 -22.83 29.96
C SER A 523 -13.79 -23.24 30.63
N TYR A 524 -14.23 -24.47 30.37
CA TYR A 524 -15.44 -25.02 30.98
C TYR A 524 -15.38 -24.95 32.52
#